data_AF-A0AAX3TC97-F1
#
_entry.id   AF-A0AAX3TC97-F1
#
_cell.length_a   1.000
_cell.length_b   1.000
_cell.length_c   1.000
_cell.angle_alpha   90.00
_cell.angle_beta   90.00
_cell.angle_gamma   90.00
#
_symmetry.space_group_name_H-M   'P 1'
#
loop_
_entity.id
_entity.type
_entity.pdbx_description
1 polymer ?
#
loop_
_entity_poly.entity_id
_entity_poly.type
_entity_poly.pdbx_seq_one_letter_code
_entity_poly.pdbx_strand_id
1 'polypeptide(L)'
;MMTAAGDTRPADVPRLVASCWAAITYLANHLQMNGTATQTDVDAALQLPRDDEYGRAHALAAIRSGSVPGTFTVTPPGARG
;
A
#
# COMPACT_ATOMS: atom_id res chain seq x y z
N MET A 1 -22.88 -19.83 -13.06
CA MET A 1 -23.66 -18.97 -12.17
C MET A 1 -22.67 -18.13 -11.37
N MET A 2 -22.50 -16.86 -11.74
CA MET A 2 -21.53 -15.96 -11.11
C MET A 2 -22.23 -15.27 -9.93
N THR A 3 -22.03 -15.75 -8.71
CA THR A 3 -22.44 -15.03 -7.51
C THR A 3 -21.49 -13.85 -7.33
N ALA A 4 -21.94 -12.65 -7.70
CA ALA A 4 -21.34 -11.42 -7.19
C ALA A 4 -21.60 -11.40 -5.68
N ALA A 5 -20.59 -11.73 -4.88
CA ALA A 5 -20.65 -11.54 -3.44
C ALA A 5 -20.79 -10.03 -3.19
N GLY A 6 -22.00 -9.61 -2.82
CA GLY A 6 -22.29 -8.25 -2.41
C GLY A 6 -21.38 -7.87 -1.25
N ASP A 7 -20.50 -6.92 -1.53
CA ASP A 7 -19.76 -6.08 -0.59
C ASP A 7 -19.55 -6.63 0.84
N THR A 8 -18.72 -7.66 0.99
CA THR A 8 -18.03 -7.94 2.26
C THR A 8 -16.67 -7.27 2.24
N ARG A 9 -16.62 -5.97 1.96
CA ARG A 9 -15.42 -5.20 2.30
C ARG A 9 -15.35 -5.20 3.83
N PRO A 10 -14.32 -5.80 4.45
CA PRO A 10 -14.16 -5.70 5.91
C PRO A 10 -14.28 -4.23 6.33
N ALA A 11 -14.80 -3.96 7.53
CA ALA A 11 -15.08 -2.60 8.02
C ALA A 11 -13.87 -1.64 7.90
N ASP A 12 -12.66 -2.19 7.77
CA ASP A 12 -11.41 -1.47 7.57
C ASP A 12 -11.17 -0.95 6.14
N VAL A 13 -11.88 -1.42 5.12
CA VAL A 13 -11.62 -1.03 3.72
C VAL A 13 -11.82 0.46 3.48
N PRO A 14 -12.90 1.12 3.95
CA PRO A 14 -13.05 2.57 3.78
C PRO A 14 -11.87 3.34 4.39
N ARG A 15 -11.40 2.90 5.56
CA ARG A 15 -10.26 3.52 6.24
C ARG A 15 -8.96 3.28 5.47
N LEU A 16 -8.73 2.06 4.99
CA LEU A 16 -7.56 1.71 4.19
C LEU A 16 -7.53 2.52 2.88
N VAL A 17 -8.66 2.66 2.20
CA VAL A 17 -8.79 3.49 0.99
C VAL A 17 -8.47 4.95 1.31
N ALA A 18 -8.95 5.48 2.43
CA ALA A 18 -8.65 6.85 2.86
C ALA A 18 -7.14 7.05 3.13
N SER A 19 -6.51 6.15 3.90
CA SER A 19 -5.07 6.23 4.20
C SER A 19 -4.20 6.05 2.95
N CYS A 20 -4.65 5.29 1.95
CA CYS A 20 -3.93 5.03 0.71
C CYS A 20 -4.33 5.96 -0.45
N TRP A 21 -5.17 6.97 -0.23
CA TRP A 21 -5.77 7.75 -1.33
C TRP A 21 -4.73 8.40 -2.26
N ALA A 22 -3.64 8.91 -1.70
CA ALA A 22 -2.53 9.49 -2.47
C ALA A 22 -1.87 8.45 -3.40
N ALA A 23 -1.60 7.24 -2.89
CA ALA A 23 -1.03 6.14 -3.67
C ALA A 23 -1.98 5.67 -4.78
N ILE A 24 -3.29 5.59 -4.48
CA ILE A 24 -4.32 5.24 -5.47
C ILE A 24 -4.36 6.29 -6.59
N THR A 25 -4.36 7.57 -6.25
CA THR A 25 -4.39 8.67 -7.22
C THR A 25 -3.14 8.66 -8.10
N TYR A 26 -1.97 8.44 -7.50
CA TYR A 26 -0.71 8.30 -8.23
C TYR A 26 -0.75 7.13 -9.22
N LEU A 27 -1.19 5.94 -8.78
CA LEU A 27 -1.27 4.76 -9.63
C LEU A 27 -2.31 4.91 -10.75
N ALA A 28 -3.45 5.54 -10.48
CA ALA A 28 -4.46 5.83 -11.50
C ALA A 28 -3.88 6.76 -12.58
N ASN A 29 -3.13 7.78 -12.18
CA ASN A 29 -2.44 8.67 -13.11
C ASN A 29 -1.36 7.93 -13.92
N HIS A 30 -0.55 7.10 -13.26
CA HIS A 30 0.46 6.27 -13.90
C HIS A 30 -0.16 5.32 -14.94
N LEU A 31 -1.24 4.63 -14.59
CA LEU A 31 -1.99 3.75 -15.50
C LEU A 31 -2.55 4.52 -16.70
N GLN A 32 -3.10 5.72 -16.47
CA GLN A 32 -3.62 6.55 -17.55
C GLN A 32 -2.53 6.98 -18.53
N MET A 33 -1.32 7.26 -18.05
CA MET A 33 -0.20 7.71 -18.89
C MET A 33 0.53 6.55 -19.59
N ASN A 34 0.73 5.44 -18.90
CA ASN A 34 1.60 4.36 -19.34
C ASN A 34 0.84 3.11 -19.84
N GLY A 35 -0.47 3.05 -19.62
CA GLY A 35 -1.35 1.93 -19.98
C GLY A 35 -1.19 0.67 -19.13
N THR A 36 -0.17 0.62 -18.27
CA THR A 36 0.15 -0.51 -17.39
C THR A 36 0.74 -0.01 -16.07
N ALA A 37 0.69 -0.84 -15.03
CA ALA A 37 1.40 -0.62 -13.78
C ALA A 37 1.95 -1.97 -13.30
N THR A 38 3.19 -1.96 -12.83
CA THR A 38 3.89 -3.14 -12.31
C THR A 38 3.80 -3.20 -10.78
N GLN A 39 4.18 -4.34 -10.20
CA GLN A 39 4.31 -4.44 -8.74
C GLN A 39 5.29 -3.41 -8.17
N THR A 40 6.35 -3.09 -8.92
CA THR A 40 7.33 -2.07 -8.54
C THR A 40 6.71 -0.67 -8.43
N ASP A 41 5.75 -0.34 -9.30
CA ASP A 41 5.04 0.94 -9.26
C ASP A 41 4.11 1.00 -8.06
N VAL A 42 3.43 -0.11 -7.74
CA VAL A 42 2.59 -0.24 -6.54
C VAL A 42 3.42 -0.09 -5.27
N ASP A 43 4.55 -0.78 -5.20
CA ASP A 43 5.46 -0.73 -4.05
C ASP A 43 6.04 0.67 -3.87
N ALA A 44 6.38 1.36 -4.96
CA ALA A 44 6.84 2.75 -4.93
C ALA A 44 5.73 3.70 -4.46
N ALA A 45 4.50 3.54 -4.96
CA ALA A 45 3.35 4.35 -4.56
C ALA A 45 3.00 4.19 -3.07
N LEU A 46 3.19 2.98 -2.53
CA LEU A 46 3.01 2.66 -1.11
C LEU A 46 4.28 2.89 -0.27
N GLN A 47 5.36 3.40 -0.88
CA GLN A 47 6.65 3.68 -0.25
C GLN A 47 7.19 2.47 0.55
N LEU A 48 7.03 1.27 0.00
CA LEU A 48 7.52 0.03 0.60
C LEU A 48 9.02 -0.13 0.35
N PRO A 49 9.78 -0.64 1.33
CA PRO A 49 11.16 -1.06 1.11
C PRO A 49 11.26 -2.12 0.01
N ARG A 50 12.18 -1.95 -0.94
CA ARG A 50 12.37 -2.87 -2.07
C ARG A 50 13.17 -4.12 -1.69
N ASP A 51 14.24 -3.93 -0.91
CA ASP A 51 15.23 -4.96 -0.62
C ASP A 51 15.24 -5.39 0.86
N ASP A 52 14.18 -5.06 1.60
CA ASP A 52 14.00 -5.42 3.02
C ASP A 52 12.64 -6.08 3.25
N GLU A 53 12.62 -7.42 3.26
CA GLU A 53 11.40 -8.21 3.44
C GLU A 53 10.73 -7.96 4.81
N TYR A 54 11.53 -7.81 5.87
CA TYR A 54 11.02 -7.49 7.20
C TYR A 54 10.45 -6.09 7.23
N GLY A 55 11.16 -5.13 6.64
CA GLY A 55 10.71 -3.76 6.53
C GLY A 55 9.42 -3.63 5.72
N ARG A 56 9.30 -4.40 4.64
CA ARG A 56 8.10 -4.51 3.82
C ARG A 56 6.91 -5.04 4.64
N ALA A 57 7.09 -6.13 5.37
CA ALA A 57 6.03 -6.70 6.21
C ALA A 57 5.57 -5.70 7.27
N HIS A 58 6.50 -4.98 7.90
CA HIS A 58 6.18 -3.96 8.90
C HIS A 58 5.44 -2.77 8.29
N ALA A 59 5.88 -2.28 7.13
CA ALA A 59 5.20 -1.20 6.42
C ALA A 59 3.75 -1.56 6.05
N LEU A 60 3.54 -2.78 5.55
CA LEU A 60 2.20 -3.27 5.23
C LEU A 60 1.32 -3.41 6.48
N ALA A 61 1.89 -3.84 7.61
CA ALA A 61 1.18 -3.90 8.87
C ALA A 61 0.76 -2.50 9.35
N ALA A 62 1.66 -1.51 9.28
CA ALA A 62 1.37 -0.12 9.62
C ALA A 62 0.24 0.46 8.75
N ILE A 63 0.30 0.27 7.43
CA ILE A 63 -0.75 0.73 6.50
C ILE A 63 -2.09 0.07 6.83
N ARG A 64 -2.12 -1.27 7.05
CA ARG A 64 -3.34 -1.99 7.45
C ARG A 64 -3.89 -1.52 8.80
N SER A 65 -3.01 -1.05 9.69
CA SER A 65 -3.40 -0.46 10.97
C SER A 65 -3.93 0.98 10.85
N GLY A 66 -3.87 1.59 9.66
CA GLY A 66 -4.42 2.91 9.34
C GLY A 66 -3.39 4.00 9.05
N SER A 67 -2.09 3.69 9.12
CA SER A 67 -1.04 4.66 8.79
C SER A 67 -1.04 5.03 7.31
N VAL A 68 -0.70 6.28 7.01
CA VAL A 68 -0.53 6.74 5.63
C VAL A 68 0.84 6.25 5.12
N PRO A 69 0.94 5.72 3.89
CA PRO A 69 2.22 5.37 3.28
C PRO A 69 3.25 6.50 3.41
N GLY A 70 4.47 6.14 3.82
CA GLY A 70 5.63 7.03 4.01
C GLY A 70 5.53 8.08 5.13
N THR A 71 4.48 8.08 5.94
CA THR A 71 4.44 8.91 7.17
C THR A 71 5.09 8.23 8.36
N PHE A 72 5.53 6.99 8.21
CA PHE A 72 6.19 6.21 9.26
C PHE A 72 7.57 5.74 8.78
N THR A 73 8.49 5.61 9.72
CA THR A 73 9.83 5.06 9.46
C THR A 73 9.83 3.59 9.83
N VAL A 74 10.29 2.75 8.90
CA VAL A 74 10.57 1.35 9.21
C VAL A 74 12.06 1.21 9.45
N THR A 75 12.42 0.96 10.71
CA THR A 75 13.81 0.72 11.09
C THR A 75 14.12 -0.78 10.93
N PRO A 76 15.10 -1.17 10.11
CA PRO A 76 15.50 -2.56 9.99
C PRO A 76 16.01 -3.10 11.34
N PRO A 77 15.74 -4.37 11.68
CA PRO A 77 16.36 -5.00 12.84
C PRO A 77 17.89 -4.91 12.74
N GLY A 78 18.53 -4.22 13.68
CA GLY A 78 19.99 -4.05 13.71
C GLY A 78 20.51 -2.70 13.19
N ALA A 79 19.65 -1.85 12.63
CA ALA A 79 19.98 -0.44 12.43
C ALA A 79 19.98 0.27 13.80
N ARG A 80 21.13 0.29 14.47
CA ARG A 80 21.32 1.11 15.68
C ARG A 80 21.38 2.57 15.26
N GLY A 81 20.52 3.39 15.85
CA GLY A 81 20.67 4.85 15.84
C GLY A 81 21.83 5.32 16.71
#